data_AF-A0A957K5L7-F1
#
_entry.id   AF-A0A957K5L7-F1
#
_cell.length_a   1.000
_cell.length_b   1.000
_cell.length_c   1.000
_cell.angle_alpha   90.00
_cell.angle_beta   90.00
_cell.angle_gamma   90.00
#
_symmetry.space_group_name_H-M   'P 1'
#
loop_
_entity.id
_entity.type
_entity.pdbx_description
1 polymer ?
#
loop_
_entity_poly.entity_id
_entity_poly.type
_entity_poly.pdbx_seq_one_letter_code
_entity_poly.pdbx_strand_id
1 'polypeptide(L)'
;MRQNVEIKLSFLIVLFLAVVYIGYAAVTKPDGGHPFGHLLGILGTIFMIMAETLYSIRKRMGLIRYGQVRHWLSFHIFTGIVGPALVLLHTGFEFRGLAGFTSLLTLLVVLSGFLGRYIYTAVPRTLAGVEVDRRQLEEELRAERSSLVQWSRQQSEPLQQFVAQELQRLSASQESGFASVLTRLWTERRENWQLRRALGQFSSLERQKLREIERLIRQYRRLSRQIRSLQAVRRLMGFWHMAHVPIGLTLFSAMIFHVIATIYFGALFQ
;
A
#
# COMPACT_ATOMS: atom_id res chain seq x y z
N MET A 1 -9.79 3.72 -12.34
CA MET A 1 -8.44 3.58 -12.94
C MET A 1 -7.66 4.91 -12.95
N ARG A 2 -7.19 5.43 -11.81
CA ARG A 2 -6.19 6.54 -11.74
C ARG A 2 -5.37 6.42 -10.44
N GLN A 3 -4.80 5.25 -10.19
CA GLN A 3 -4.09 4.95 -8.94
C GLN A 3 -2.57 5.09 -9.05
N ASN A 4 -2.00 5.47 -10.19
CA ASN A 4 -0.54 5.48 -10.38
C ASN A 4 0.02 6.80 -10.94
N VAL A 5 -0.81 7.84 -11.09
CA VAL A 5 -0.36 9.09 -11.73
C VAL A 5 0.68 9.80 -10.88
N GLU A 6 0.43 9.86 -9.58
CA GLU A 6 1.33 10.45 -8.59
C GLU A 6 2.66 9.69 -8.48
N ILE A 7 2.68 8.36 -8.58
CA ILE A 7 3.93 7.59 -8.61
C ILE A 7 4.70 7.91 -9.89
N LYS A 8 4.04 7.87 -11.05
CA LYS A 8 4.67 8.16 -12.34
C LYS A 8 5.25 9.58 -12.35
N LEU A 9 4.50 10.55 -11.84
CA LEU A 9 4.94 11.94 -11.74
C LEU A 9 6.13 12.09 -10.79
N SER A 10 6.06 11.48 -9.61
CA SER A 10 7.17 11.48 -8.64
C SER A 10 8.42 10.85 -9.25
N PHE A 11 8.27 9.73 -9.96
CA PHE A 11 9.37 9.04 -10.63
C PHE A 11 10.00 9.92 -11.73
N LEU A 12 9.19 10.56 -12.57
CA LEU A 12 9.69 11.48 -13.60
C LEU A 12 10.45 12.66 -12.98
N ILE A 13 9.95 13.22 -11.88
CA ILE A 13 10.61 14.32 -11.16
C ILE A 13 11.90 13.85 -10.51
N VAL A 14 11.92 12.69 -9.84
CA VAL A 14 13.15 12.13 -9.26
C VAL A 14 14.18 11.83 -10.35
N LEU A 15 13.75 11.31 -11.51
CA LEU A 15 14.64 11.08 -12.65
C LEU A 15 15.21 12.40 -13.19
N PHE A 16 14.36 13.43 -13.34
CA PHE A 16 14.81 14.75 -13.74
C PHE A 16 15.81 15.35 -12.75
N LEU A 17 15.52 15.27 -11.44
CA LEU A 17 16.42 15.72 -10.38
C LEU A 17 17.75 14.96 -10.41
N ALA A 18 17.74 13.65 -10.67
CA ALA A 18 18.96 12.86 -10.83
C ALA A 18 19.79 13.33 -12.03
N VAL A 19 19.16 13.62 -13.18
CA VAL A 19 19.86 14.14 -14.37
C VAL A 19 20.47 15.52 -14.09
N VAL A 20 19.72 16.43 -13.48
CA VAL A 20 20.23 17.75 -13.07
C VAL A 20 21.40 17.60 -12.10
N TYR A 21 21.29 16.69 -11.14
CA TYR A 21 22.34 16.43 -10.17
C TYR A 21 23.61 15.84 -10.80
N ILE A 22 23.48 14.93 -11.77
CA ILE A 22 24.63 14.40 -12.53
C ILE A 22 25.33 15.53 -13.28
N GLY A 23 24.57 16.45 -13.90
CA GLY A 23 25.13 17.62 -14.56
C GLY A 23 25.88 18.54 -13.59
N TYR A 24 25.32 18.76 -12.40
CA TYR A 24 25.96 19.49 -11.32
C TYR A 24 27.27 18.82 -10.84
N ALA A 25 27.22 17.51 -10.60
CA ALA A 25 28.37 16.71 -10.16
C ALA A 25 29.50 16.61 -11.19
N ALA A 26 29.20 16.83 -12.47
CA ALA A 26 30.20 16.89 -13.53
C ALA A 26 31.01 18.20 -13.52
N VAL A 27 30.49 19.27 -12.92
CA VAL A 27 31.11 20.61 -12.92
C VAL A 27 31.79 20.92 -11.58
N THR A 28 31.22 20.46 -10.47
CA THR A 28 31.78 20.67 -9.12
C THR A 28 31.65 19.42 -8.26
N LYS A 29 32.47 19.30 -7.21
CA LYS A 29 32.33 18.22 -6.22
C LYS A 29 31.03 18.47 -5.42
N PRO A 30 30.04 17.56 -5.46
CA PRO A 30 28.83 17.71 -4.66
C PRO A 30 29.14 17.53 -3.17
N ASP A 31 28.76 18.51 -2.37
CA ASP A 31 28.67 18.36 -0.92
C ASP A 31 27.44 19.11 -0.39
N GLY A 32 27.08 18.85 0.87
CA GLY A 32 25.95 19.51 1.51
C GLY A 32 26.20 20.97 1.87
N GLY A 33 27.46 21.42 1.87
CA GLY A 33 27.87 22.79 2.17
C GLY A 33 27.77 23.74 0.97
N HIS A 34 27.74 23.20 -0.26
CA HIS A 34 27.61 23.99 -1.47
C HIS A 34 26.21 24.63 -1.55
N PRO A 35 26.06 25.87 -2.07
CA PRO A 35 24.77 26.56 -2.14
C PRO A 35 23.65 25.74 -2.79
N PHE A 36 23.99 24.99 -3.85
CA PHE A 36 23.06 24.09 -4.51
C PHE A 36 22.65 22.90 -3.61
N GLY A 37 23.61 22.29 -2.92
CA GLY A 37 23.34 21.24 -1.94
C GLY A 37 22.41 21.75 -0.84
N HIS A 38 22.70 22.90 -0.24
CA HIS A 38 21.84 23.52 0.78
C HIS A 38 20.40 23.77 0.29
N LEU A 39 20.22 24.28 -0.93
CA LEU A 39 18.90 24.47 -1.53
C LEU A 39 18.11 23.15 -1.61
N LEU A 40 18.77 22.06 -2.03
CA LEU A 40 18.15 20.72 -2.05
C LEU A 40 17.73 20.28 -0.63
N GLY A 41 18.58 20.52 0.37
CA GLY A 41 18.28 20.21 1.77
C GLY A 41 17.07 20.95 2.31
N ILE A 42 16.96 22.25 2.02
CA ILE A 42 15.82 23.11 2.43
C ILE A 42 14.53 22.64 1.74
N LEU A 43 14.53 22.51 0.40
CA LEU A 43 13.35 22.09 -0.34
C LEU A 43 12.91 20.67 0.05
N GLY A 44 13.87 19.77 0.21
CA GLY A 44 13.62 18.39 0.65
C GLY A 44 12.99 18.34 2.03
N THR A 45 13.52 19.11 2.98
CA THR A 45 12.98 19.23 4.35
C THR A 45 11.57 19.80 4.34
N ILE A 46 11.30 20.86 3.57
CA ILE A 46 9.96 21.43 3.43
C ILE A 46 8.99 20.35 2.92
N PHE A 47 9.35 19.60 1.88
CA PHE A 47 8.48 18.55 1.33
C PHE A 47 8.24 17.42 2.34
N MET A 48 9.27 17.02 3.10
CA MET A 48 9.11 16.01 4.15
C MET A 48 8.19 16.49 5.27
N ILE A 49 8.36 17.73 5.76
CA ILE A 49 7.45 18.33 6.75
C ILE A 49 6.03 18.40 6.19
N MET A 50 5.87 18.75 4.91
CA MET A 50 4.56 18.78 4.26
C MET A 50 3.91 17.39 4.22
N ALA A 51 4.68 16.35 3.96
CA ALA A 51 4.19 14.97 3.96
C ALA A 51 3.63 14.57 5.33
N GLU A 52 4.35 14.88 6.42
CA GLU A 52 3.96 14.52 7.78
C GLU A 52 2.78 15.37 8.30
N THR A 53 2.85 16.69 8.13
CA THR A 53 1.91 17.63 8.75
C THR A 53 0.58 17.74 8.01
N LEU A 54 0.58 17.95 6.69
CA LEU A 54 -0.68 18.23 5.96
C LEU A 54 -1.62 17.02 5.95
N TYR A 55 -1.08 15.81 5.88
CA TYR A 55 -1.91 14.59 5.96
C TYR A 55 -2.47 14.38 7.38
N SER A 56 -1.64 14.51 8.42
CA SER A 56 -2.06 14.36 9.83
C SER A 56 -3.11 15.40 10.22
N ILE A 57 -2.92 16.67 9.82
CA ILE A 57 -3.86 17.77 10.02
C ILE A 57 -5.19 17.45 9.34
N ARG A 58 -5.20 17.09 8.06
CA ARG A 58 -6.46 16.76 7.34
C ARG A 58 -7.23 15.59 7.96
N LYS A 59 -6.52 14.61 8.52
CA LYS A 59 -7.11 13.40 9.12
C LYS A 59 -7.67 13.66 10.52
N ARG A 60 -7.03 14.52 11.32
CA ARG A 60 -7.41 14.80 12.72
C ARG A 60 -8.33 16.02 12.85
N MET A 61 -8.08 17.05 12.05
CA MET A 61 -8.82 18.29 12.06
C MET A 61 -9.82 18.24 10.91
N GLY A 62 -11.05 17.79 11.20
CA GLY A 62 -12.18 17.86 10.26
C GLY A 62 -12.55 19.28 9.79
N LEU A 63 -11.75 20.27 10.16
CA LEU A 63 -11.83 21.69 9.87
C LEU A 63 -11.50 22.03 8.40
N ILE A 64 -10.67 21.24 7.72
CA ILE A 64 -10.34 21.47 6.30
C ILE A 64 -11.29 20.66 5.41
N ARG A 65 -12.39 21.28 4.96
CA ARG A 65 -13.34 20.70 3.97
C ARG A 65 -12.84 20.79 2.52
N TYR A 66 -11.71 21.44 2.27
CA TYR A 66 -11.14 21.57 0.93
C TYR A 66 -10.44 20.28 0.46
N GLY A 67 -10.85 19.80 -0.71
CA GLY A 67 -10.22 18.68 -1.42
C GLY A 67 -10.63 17.28 -0.94
N GLN A 68 -10.88 16.38 -1.89
CA GLN A 68 -11.15 14.96 -1.60
C GLN A 68 -9.93 14.31 -0.91
N VAL A 69 -10.16 13.43 0.07
CA VAL A 69 -9.10 12.70 0.83
C VAL A 69 -8.07 12.03 -0.08
N ARG A 70 -8.50 11.60 -1.27
CA ARG A 70 -7.63 11.03 -2.30
C ARG A 70 -6.54 11.98 -2.78
N HIS A 71 -6.81 13.27 -2.91
CA HIS A 71 -5.81 14.26 -3.35
C HIS A 71 -4.76 14.49 -2.26
N TRP A 72 -5.19 14.56 -1.00
CA TRP A 72 -4.27 14.67 0.15
C TRP A 72 -3.33 13.46 0.25
N LEU A 73 -3.84 12.25 0.05
CA LEU A 73 -3.01 11.06 -0.01
C LEU A 73 -2.05 11.08 -1.21
N SER A 74 -2.53 11.54 -2.37
CA SER A 74 -1.67 11.67 -3.57
C SER A 74 -0.55 12.67 -3.35
N PHE A 75 -0.85 13.79 -2.68
CA PHE A 75 0.11 14.82 -2.31
C PHE A 75 1.12 14.31 -1.29
N HIS A 76 0.68 13.62 -0.23
CA HIS A 76 1.56 12.98 0.75
C HIS A 76 2.55 12.00 0.10
N ILE A 77 2.08 11.19 -0.85
CA ILE A 77 2.95 10.24 -1.58
C ILE A 77 3.95 11.00 -2.43
N PHE A 78 3.52 12.06 -3.11
CA PHE A 78 4.38 12.88 -3.94
C PHE A 78 5.50 13.53 -3.10
N THR A 79 5.14 14.26 -2.04
CA THR A 79 6.11 14.94 -1.18
C THR A 79 6.95 13.95 -0.37
N GLY A 80 6.38 12.80 0.01
CA GLY A 80 7.07 11.70 0.68
C GLY A 80 8.02 10.89 -0.20
N ILE A 81 8.03 11.11 -1.52
CA ILE A 81 9.03 10.55 -2.45
C ILE A 81 10.04 11.64 -2.84
N VAL A 82 9.55 12.80 -3.30
CA VAL A 82 10.40 13.87 -3.82
C VAL A 82 11.21 14.55 -2.71
N GLY A 83 10.62 14.76 -1.53
CA GLY A 83 11.32 15.38 -0.39
C GLY A 83 12.53 14.56 0.06
N PRO A 84 12.38 13.27 0.39
CA PRO A 84 13.49 12.37 0.70
C PRO A 84 14.55 12.28 -0.41
N ALA A 85 14.14 12.29 -1.68
CA ALA A 85 15.10 12.29 -2.79
C ALA A 85 15.97 13.55 -2.79
N LEU A 86 15.38 14.74 -2.58
CA LEU A 86 16.12 16.00 -2.44
C LEU A 86 17.09 15.98 -1.24
N VAL A 87 16.64 15.46 -0.09
CA VAL A 87 17.48 15.32 1.11
C VAL A 87 18.64 14.34 0.87
N LEU A 88 18.42 13.23 0.18
CA LEU A 88 19.49 12.29 -0.16
C LEU A 88 20.49 12.89 -1.15
N LEU A 89 20.05 13.70 -2.11
CA LEU A 89 20.95 14.42 -3.03
C LEU A 89 21.75 15.52 -2.32
N HIS A 90 21.16 16.18 -1.31
CA HIS A 90 21.85 17.16 -0.47
C HIS A 90 23.11 16.61 0.21
N THR A 91 23.15 15.31 0.55
CA THR A 91 24.30 14.75 1.29
C THR A 91 25.57 14.61 0.47
N GLY A 92 25.54 14.81 -0.86
CA GLY A 92 26.69 14.50 -1.70
C GLY A 92 27.00 13.00 -1.77
N PHE A 93 26.09 12.13 -1.30
CA PHE A 93 26.34 10.71 -1.01
C PHE A 93 27.43 10.47 0.06
N GLU A 94 27.72 11.46 0.90
CA GLU A 94 28.62 11.32 2.05
C GLU A 94 27.83 11.00 3.33
N PHE A 95 27.77 9.71 3.70
CA PHE A 95 27.02 9.24 4.87
C PHE A 95 27.92 9.08 6.10
N ARG A 96 28.10 10.15 6.88
CA ARG A 96 28.94 10.14 8.09
C ARG A 96 28.21 10.68 9.31
N GLY A 97 28.49 10.08 10.47
CA GLY A 97 27.96 10.51 11.77
C GLY A 97 26.44 10.69 11.78
N LEU A 98 25.98 11.82 12.34
CA LEU A 98 24.55 12.14 12.44
C LEU A 98 23.88 12.29 11.07
N ALA A 99 24.56 12.84 10.06
CA ALA A 99 24.02 12.99 8.71
C ALA A 99 23.76 11.63 8.04
N GLY A 100 24.68 10.68 8.22
CA GLY A 100 24.52 9.30 7.76
C GLY A 100 23.35 8.59 8.44
N PHE A 101 23.21 8.75 9.76
CA PHE A 101 22.08 8.19 10.51
C PHE A 101 20.73 8.77 10.06
N THR A 102 20.62 10.09 9.89
CA THR A 102 19.42 10.75 9.38
C THR A 102 19.08 10.27 7.95
N SER A 103 20.09 10.04 7.12
CA SER A 103 19.91 9.49 5.76
C SER A 103 19.37 8.05 5.77
N LEU A 104 19.86 7.21 6.68
CA LEU A 104 19.35 5.85 6.88
C LEU A 104 17.88 5.88 7.31
N LEU A 105 17.53 6.71 8.29
CA LEU A 105 16.14 6.88 8.73
C LEU A 105 15.24 7.39 7.60
N THR A 106 15.76 8.29 6.76
CA THR A 106 15.06 8.79 5.56
C THR A 106 14.72 7.63 4.61
N LEU A 107 15.69 6.76 4.31
CA LEU A 107 15.46 5.58 3.49
C LEU A 107 14.45 4.62 4.12
N LEU A 108 14.54 4.37 5.42
CA LEU A 108 13.61 3.49 6.15
C LEU A 108 12.17 4.04 6.14
N VAL A 109 11.97 5.35 6.29
CA VAL A 109 10.64 5.99 6.17
C VAL A 109 10.08 5.84 4.76
N VAL A 110 10.90 6.03 3.72
CA VAL A 110 10.46 5.89 2.33
C VAL A 110 10.05 4.44 2.04
N LEU A 111 10.92 3.47 2.38
CA LEU A 111 10.65 2.04 2.16
C LEU A 111 9.42 1.57 2.93
N SER A 112 9.28 1.97 4.19
CA SER A 112 8.09 1.66 4.98
C SER A 112 6.84 2.34 4.42
N GLY A 113 6.93 3.54 3.85
CA GLY A 113 5.84 4.21 3.13
C GLY A 113 5.36 3.41 1.92
N PHE A 114 6.28 2.87 1.11
CA PHE A 114 5.94 1.97 0.00
C PHE A 114 5.25 0.69 0.48
N LEU A 115 5.72 0.10 1.58
CA LEU A 115 5.08 -1.07 2.20
C LEU A 115 3.65 -0.74 2.67
N GLY A 116 3.46 0.41 3.32
CA GLY A 116 2.14 0.90 3.74
C GLY A 116 1.21 1.09 2.55
N ARG A 117 1.70 1.65 1.46
CA ARG A 117 0.94 1.80 0.21
C ARG A 117 0.56 0.45 -0.38
N TYR A 118 1.49 -0.52 -0.41
CA TYR A 118 1.20 -1.87 -0.88
C TYR A 118 0.05 -2.52 -0.08
N ILE A 119 0.14 -2.45 1.26
CA ILE A 119 -0.92 -2.94 2.17
C ILE A 119 -2.25 -2.19 1.91
N TYR A 120 -2.20 -0.87 1.73
CA TYR A 120 -3.40 -0.04 1.48
C TYR A 120 -4.10 -0.37 0.15
N THR A 121 -3.34 -0.74 -0.89
CA THR A 121 -3.93 -1.20 -2.16
C THR A 121 -4.62 -2.56 -2.06
N ALA A 122 -4.29 -3.34 -1.03
CA ALA A 122 -4.96 -4.61 -0.76
C ALA A 122 -6.30 -4.45 -0.02
N VAL A 123 -6.64 -3.25 0.49
CA VAL A 123 -7.94 -2.97 1.11
C VAL A 123 -9.05 -3.20 0.06
N PRO A 124 -9.98 -4.15 0.27
CA PRO A 124 -11.13 -4.30 -0.62
C PRO A 124 -12.01 -3.05 -0.52
N ARG A 125 -12.35 -2.47 -1.68
CA ARG A 125 -13.26 -1.31 -1.78
C ARG A 125 -14.49 -1.68 -2.59
N THR A 126 -15.62 -1.05 -2.26
CA THR A 126 -16.81 -1.10 -3.12
C THR A 126 -16.51 -0.40 -4.45
N LEU A 127 -17.36 -0.61 -5.46
CA LEU A 127 -17.28 0.13 -6.74
C LEU A 127 -17.40 1.65 -6.54
N ALA A 128 -18.05 2.08 -5.45
CA ALA A 128 -18.17 3.47 -5.02
C ALA A 128 -16.95 4.00 -4.22
N GLY A 129 -15.94 3.16 -3.97
CA GLY A 129 -14.72 3.54 -3.25
C GLY A 129 -14.87 3.69 -1.74
N VAL A 130 -16.03 3.34 -1.17
CA VAL A 130 -16.29 3.29 0.27
C VAL A 130 -15.65 2.04 0.84
N GLU A 131 -15.05 2.15 2.04
CA GLU A 131 -14.59 0.98 2.79
C GLU A 131 -15.77 0.04 3.00
N VAL A 132 -15.65 -1.20 2.54
CA VAL A 132 -16.75 -2.15 2.64
C VAL A 132 -16.95 -2.49 4.11
N ASP A 133 -18.18 -2.36 4.61
CA ASP A 133 -18.49 -2.85 5.94
C ASP A 133 -18.37 -4.38 5.93
N ARG A 134 -17.65 -4.90 6.92
CA ARG A 134 -17.50 -6.34 7.11
C ARG A 134 -18.86 -7.00 7.29
N ARG A 135 -19.80 -6.36 8.00
CA ARG A 135 -21.13 -6.91 8.24
C ARG A 135 -21.91 -7.08 6.94
N GLN A 136 -21.90 -6.05 6.09
CA GLN A 136 -22.50 -6.11 4.76
C GLN A 136 -21.91 -7.24 3.90
N LEU A 137 -20.58 -7.40 3.89
CA LEU A 137 -19.96 -8.52 3.18
C LEU A 137 -20.34 -9.89 3.74
N GLU A 138 -20.46 -10.02 5.06
CA GLU A 138 -20.89 -11.26 5.71
C GLU A 138 -22.35 -11.58 5.37
N GLU A 139 -23.23 -10.57 5.30
CA GLU A 139 -24.62 -10.71 4.86
C GLU A 139 -24.71 -11.12 3.39
N GLU A 140 -24.00 -10.44 2.49
CA GLU A 140 -23.90 -10.79 1.07
C GLU A 140 -23.36 -12.22 0.89
N LEU A 141 -22.32 -12.60 1.65
CA LEU A 141 -21.75 -13.94 1.60
C LEU A 141 -22.77 -15.00 2.05
N ARG A 142 -23.56 -14.72 3.09
CA ARG A 142 -24.61 -15.64 3.57
C ARG A 142 -25.72 -15.80 2.55
N ALA A 143 -26.15 -14.71 1.90
CA ALA A 143 -27.14 -14.74 0.83
C ALA A 143 -26.63 -15.53 -0.40
N GLU A 144 -25.38 -15.29 -0.81
CA GLU A 144 -24.78 -16.04 -1.93
C GLU A 144 -24.65 -17.53 -1.60
N ARG A 145 -24.29 -17.86 -0.36
CA ARG A 145 -24.23 -19.25 0.12
C ARG A 145 -25.59 -19.93 0.05
N SER A 146 -26.66 -19.27 0.48
CA SER A 146 -28.01 -19.85 0.45
C SER A 146 -28.48 -20.07 -0.98
N SER A 147 -28.24 -19.11 -1.89
CA SER A 147 -28.53 -19.26 -3.33
C SER A 147 -27.77 -20.43 -3.96
N LEU A 148 -26.47 -20.56 -3.67
CA LEU A 148 -25.66 -21.67 -4.18
C LEU A 148 -26.15 -23.04 -3.65
N VAL A 149 -26.49 -23.13 -2.36
CA VAL A 149 -27.04 -24.36 -1.76
C VAL A 149 -28.40 -24.70 -2.37
N GLN A 150 -29.30 -23.72 -2.49
CA GLN A 150 -30.63 -23.91 -3.07
C GLN A 150 -30.55 -24.37 -4.54
N TRP A 151 -29.69 -23.74 -5.33
CA TRP A 151 -29.42 -24.14 -6.71
C TRP A 151 -28.87 -25.57 -6.78
N SER A 152 -27.93 -25.93 -5.89
CA SER A 152 -27.33 -27.27 -5.88
C SER A 152 -28.31 -28.39 -5.54
N ARG A 153 -29.32 -28.12 -4.69
CA ARG A 153 -30.38 -29.10 -4.32
C ARG A 153 -31.27 -29.49 -5.49
N GLN A 154 -31.32 -28.67 -6.54
CA GLN A 154 -32.07 -28.96 -7.77
C GLN A 154 -31.24 -29.76 -8.78
N GLN A 155 -29.99 -30.11 -8.44
CA GLN A 155 -29.06 -30.83 -9.31
C GLN A 155 -28.84 -32.27 -8.82
N SER A 156 -27.94 -32.99 -9.48
CA SER A 156 -27.62 -34.37 -9.11
C SER A 156 -26.85 -34.46 -7.78
N GLU A 157 -27.04 -35.57 -7.06
CA GLU A 157 -26.34 -35.89 -5.80
C GLU A 157 -24.82 -35.63 -5.84
N PRO A 158 -24.07 -36.08 -6.87
CA PRO A 158 -22.63 -35.81 -6.95
C PRO A 158 -22.29 -34.32 -6.99
N LEU A 159 -23.12 -33.49 -7.63
CA LEU A 159 -22.88 -32.05 -7.72
C LEU A 159 -23.22 -31.35 -6.40
N GLN A 160 -24.28 -31.78 -5.73
CA GLN A 160 -24.65 -31.30 -4.40
C GLN A 160 -23.53 -31.58 -3.38
N GLN A 161 -22.96 -32.79 -3.39
CA GLN A 161 -21.82 -33.17 -2.54
C GLN A 161 -20.58 -32.33 -2.87
N PHE A 162 -20.27 -32.10 -4.15
CA PHE A 162 -19.17 -31.24 -4.56
C PHE A 162 -19.32 -29.81 -4.01
N VAL A 163 -20.51 -29.21 -4.15
CA VAL A 163 -20.79 -27.87 -3.61
C VAL A 163 -20.63 -27.82 -2.09
N ALA A 164 -21.14 -28.82 -1.38
CA ALA A 164 -21.02 -28.90 0.08
C ALA A 164 -19.55 -28.99 0.53
N GLN A 165 -18.75 -29.86 -0.11
CA GLN A 165 -17.32 -29.99 0.17
C GLN A 165 -16.56 -28.69 -0.12
N GLU A 166 -16.88 -28.02 -1.23
CA GLU A 166 -16.24 -26.76 -1.60
C GLU A 166 -16.57 -25.63 -0.60
N LEU A 167 -17.83 -25.52 -0.19
CA LEU A 167 -18.25 -24.57 0.86
C LEU A 167 -17.55 -24.85 2.20
N GLN A 168 -17.39 -26.12 2.57
CA GLN A 168 -16.70 -26.51 3.80
C GLN A 168 -15.20 -26.17 3.74
N ARG A 169 -14.53 -26.45 2.61
CA ARG A 169 -13.13 -26.07 2.38
C ARG A 169 -12.92 -24.56 2.48
N LEU A 170 -13.79 -23.79 1.85
CA LEU A 170 -13.71 -22.33 1.86
C LEU A 170 -13.98 -21.75 3.24
N SER A 171 -14.91 -22.33 4.01
CA SER A 171 -15.21 -21.93 5.38
C SER A 171 -14.09 -22.33 6.36
N ALA A 172 -13.42 -23.48 6.16
CA ALA A 172 -12.28 -23.88 6.98
C ALA A 172 -11.03 -23.01 6.73
N SER A 173 -10.88 -22.49 5.51
CA SER A 173 -9.76 -21.60 5.13
C SER A 173 -9.88 -20.15 5.65
N GLN A 174 -10.66 -19.93 6.70
CA GLN A 174 -11.01 -18.60 7.23
C GLN A 174 -9.93 -17.97 8.12
N GLU A 175 -8.87 -18.72 8.45
CA GLU A 175 -7.67 -18.24 9.14
C GLU A 175 -7.01 -17.07 8.36
N SER A 176 -7.09 -15.86 8.93
CA SER A 176 -6.58 -14.62 8.32
C SER A 176 -5.10 -14.38 8.66
N GLY A 177 -4.22 -15.12 7.98
CA GLY A 177 -2.78 -14.88 8.04
C GLY A 177 -2.32 -13.76 7.09
N PHE A 178 -1.22 -13.06 7.43
CA PHE A 178 -0.59 -12.06 6.56
C PHE A 178 -0.21 -12.61 5.17
N ALA A 179 0.12 -13.90 5.11
CA ALA A 179 0.36 -14.61 3.86
C ALA A 179 -0.81 -14.52 2.88
N SER A 180 -2.06 -14.41 3.34
CA SER A 180 -3.23 -14.30 2.46
C SER A 180 -3.26 -13.00 1.64
N VAL A 181 -2.64 -11.92 2.15
CA VAL A 181 -2.52 -10.64 1.45
C VAL A 181 -1.35 -10.69 0.45
N LEU A 182 -0.22 -11.26 0.86
CA LEU A 182 1.00 -11.35 0.04
C LEU A 182 0.87 -12.37 -1.10
N THR A 183 0.23 -13.51 -0.86
CA THR A 183 0.13 -14.62 -1.83
C THR A 183 -1.14 -14.57 -2.67
N ARG A 184 -1.95 -13.51 -2.55
CA ARG A 184 -3.28 -13.38 -3.17
C ARG A 184 -3.28 -13.73 -4.67
N LEU A 185 -2.31 -13.23 -5.43
CA LEU A 185 -2.23 -13.47 -6.88
C LEU A 185 -1.94 -14.94 -7.21
N TRP A 186 -1.19 -15.63 -6.36
CA TRP A 186 -0.82 -17.03 -6.56
C TRP A 186 -1.94 -17.98 -6.12
N THR A 187 -2.57 -17.71 -4.98
CA THR A 187 -3.71 -18.49 -4.47
C THR A 187 -4.91 -18.39 -5.41
N GLU A 188 -5.22 -17.20 -5.94
CA GLU A 188 -6.31 -17.01 -6.91
C GLU A 188 -6.15 -17.88 -8.16
N ARG A 189 -4.92 -17.95 -8.72
CA ARG A 189 -4.64 -18.78 -9.90
C ARG A 189 -4.78 -20.27 -9.59
N ARG A 190 -4.24 -20.72 -8.46
CA ARG A 190 -4.30 -22.13 -8.03
C ARG A 190 -5.73 -22.58 -7.78
N GLU A 191 -6.53 -21.80 -7.05
CA GLU A 191 -7.94 -22.09 -6.75
C GLU A 191 -8.80 -22.13 -8.01
N ASN A 192 -8.56 -21.25 -8.98
CA ASN A 192 -9.29 -21.24 -10.26
C ASN A 192 -8.94 -22.47 -11.11
N TRP A 193 -7.66 -22.86 -11.15
CA TRP A 193 -7.24 -24.05 -11.88
C TRP A 193 -7.84 -25.32 -11.28
N GLN A 194 -7.82 -25.45 -9.95
CA GLN A 194 -8.44 -26.56 -9.23
C GLN A 194 -9.95 -26.64 -9.46
N LEU A 195 -10.66 -25.50 -9.46
CA LEU A 195 -12.10 -25.45 -9.74
C LEU A 195 -12.41 -25.93 -11.16
N ARG A 196 -11.68 -25.43 -12.16
CA ARG A 196 -11.87 -25.84 -13.56
C ARG A 196 -11.60 -27.33 -13.74
N ARG A 197 -10.56 -27.86 -13.08
CA ARG A 197 -10.23 -29.29 -13.11
C ARG A 197 -11.33 -30.14 -12.47
N ALA A 198 -11.89 -29.71 -11.33
CA ALA A 198 -12.99 -30.40 -10.67
C ALA A 198 -14.29 -30.36 -11.50
N LEU A 199 -14.64 -29.20 -12.06
CA LEU A 199 -15.79 -29.05 -12.96
C LEU A 199 -15.61 -29.84 -14.27
N GLY A 200 -14.37 -30.09 -14.70
CA GLY A 200 -14.06 -30.96 -15.83
C GLY A 200 -14.51 -32.43 -15.63
N GLN A 201 -14.64 -32.90 -14.39
CA GLN A 201 -15.18 -34.23 -14.08
C GLN A 201 -16.69 -34.33 -14.33
N PHE A 202 -17.35 -33.18 -14.46
CA PHE A 202 -18.78 -33.02 -14.68
C PHE A 202 -19.10 -32.63 -16.13
N SER A 203 -18.22 -32.96 -17.08
CA SER A 203 -18.35 -32.57 -18.50
C SER A 203 -19.62 -33.08 -19.19
N SER A 204 -20.30 -34.07 -18.60
CA SER A 204 -21.59 -34.58 -19.05
C SER A 204 -22.79 -33.68 -18.73
N LEU A 205 -22.61 -32.70 -17.82
CA LEU A 205 -23.65 -31.72 -17.52
C LEU A 205 -23.79 -30.69 -18.65
N GLU A 206 -25.00 -30.17 -18.80
CA GLU A 206 -25.27 -29.04 -19.69
C GLU A 206 -24.28 -27.90 -19.45
N ARG A 207 -23.68 -27.39 -20.53
CA ARG A 207 -22.71 -26.28 -20.48
C ARG A 207 -23.27 -25.04 -19.78
N GLN A 208 -24.59 -24.87 -19.73
CA GLN A 208 -25.24 -23.79 -19.00
C GLN A 208 -25.15 -23.98 -17.49
N LYS A 209 -25.43 -25.20 -16.98
CA LYS A 209 -25.33 -25.53 -15.55
C LYS A 209 -23.89 -25.43 -15.04
N LEU A 210 -22.91 -25.87 -15.84
CA LEU A 210 -21.48 -25.75 -15.51
C LEU A 210 -21.02 -24.29 -15.42
N ARG A 211 -21.51 -23.42 -16.31
CA ARG A 211 -21.22 -21.98 -16.26
C ARG A 211 -21.87 -21.32 -15.04
N GLU A 212 -23.06 -21.75 -14.68
CA GLU A 212 -23.80 -21.21 -13.54
C GLU A 212 -23.15 -21.55 -12.19
N ILE A 213 -22.80 -22.83 -11.97
CA ILE A 213 -22.08 -23.23 -10.74
C ILE A 213 -20.71 -22.55 -10.65
N GLU A 214 -20.00 -22.43 -11.77
CA GLU A 214 -18.71 -21.73 -11.81
C GLU A 214 -18.88 -20.26 -11.42
N ARG A 215 -19.93 -19.59 -11.93
CA ARG A 215 -20.25 -18.20 -11.59
C ARG A 215 -20.52 -18.04 -10.10
N LEU A 216 -21.42 -18.85 -9.54
CA LEU A 216 -21.82 -18.80 -8.14
C LEU A 216 -20.64 -19.10 -7.19
N ILE A 217 -19.84 -20.14 -7.48
CA ILE A 217 -18.64 -20.45 -6.67
C ILE A 217 -17.62 -19.32 -6.74
N ARG A 218 -17.38 -18.73 -7.93
CA ARG A 218 -16.47 -17.59 -8.07
C ARG A 218 -16.96 -16.36 -7.31
N GLN A 219 -18.27 -16.12 -7.29
CA GLN A 219 -18.90 -15.02 -6.54
C GLN A 219 -18.74 -15.22 -5.02
N TYR A 220 -19.07 -16.41 -4.51
CA TYR A 220 -18.87 -16.78 -3.12
C TYR A 220 -17.39 -16.68 -2.69
N ARG A 221 -16.46 -17.19 -3.50
CA ARG A 221 -15.01 -17.09 -3.26
C ARG A 221 -14.51 -15.65 -3.25
N ARG A 222 -15.05 -14.78 -4.10
CA ARG A 222 -14.70 -13.35 -4.14
C ARG A 222 -15.08 -12.67 -2.82
N LEU A 223 -16.31 -12.83 -2.37
CA LEU A 223 -16.81 -12.25 -1.12
C LEU A 223 -16.04 -12.78 0.10
N SER A 224 -15.83 -14.10 0.17
CA SER A 224 -15.05 -14.75 1.24
C SER A 224 -13.61 -14.20 1.30
N ARG A 225 -12.95 -14.04 0.15
CA ARG A 225 -11.59 -13.43 0.09
C ARG A 225 -11.60 -11.97 0.52
N GLN A 226 -12.60 -11.19 0.13
CA GLN A 226 -12.72 -9.79 0.58
C GLN A 226 -12.80 -9.72 2.11
N ILE A 227 -13.65 -10.55 2.74
CA ILE A 227 -13.76 -10.60 4.21
C ILE A 227 -12.44 -11.01 4.87
N ARG A 228 -11.78 -12.06 4.37
CA ARG A 228 -10.48 -12.54 4.91
C ARG A 228 -9.39 -11.46 4.80
N SER A 229 -9.27 -10.85 3.62
CA SER A 229 -8.28 -9.81 3.37
C SER A 229 -8.53 -8.56 4.21
N LEU A 230 -9.78 -8.21 4.50
CA LEU A 230 -10.12 -7.02 5.27
C LEU A 230 -9.53 -7.07 6.68
N GLN A 231 -9.62 -8.21 7.39
CA GLN A 231 -9.02 -8.36 8.71
C GLN A 231 -7.50 -8.31 8.65
N ALA A 232 -6.89 -9.06 7.73
CA ALA A 232 -5.45 -9.13 7.59
C ALA A 232 -4.85 -7.76 7.24
N VAL A 233 -5.49 -7.03 6.33
CA VAL A 233 -5.10 -5.67 5.95
C VAL A 233 -5.28 -4.70 7.12
N ARG A 234 -6.37 -4.76 7.89
CA ARG A 234 -6.53 -3.92 9.10
C ARG A 234 -5.44 -4.17 10.14
N ARG A 235 -5.09 -5.43 10.39
CA ARG A 235 -3.97 -5.81 11.29
C ARG A 235 -2.64 -5.28 10.77
N LEU A 236 -2.33 -5.52 9.49
CA LEU A 236 -1.10 -5.03 8.85
C LEU A 236 -1.02 -3.51 8.89
N MET A 237 -2.11 -2.81 8.60
CA MET A 237 -2.15 -1.36 8.71
C MET A 237 -1.89 -0.91 10.15
N GLY A 238 -2.43 -1.60 11.17
CA GLY A 238 -2.13 -1.33 12.57
C GLY A 238 -0.63 -1.43 12.88
N PHE A 239 -0.01 -2.57 12.55
CA PHE A 239 1.44 -2.77 12.72
C PHE A 239 2.28 -1.77 11.91
N TRP A 240 1.87 -1.48 10.68
CA TRP A 240 2.55 -0.50 9.84
C TRP A 240 2.52 0.90 10.46
N HIS A 241 1.36 1.39 10.93
CA HIS A 241 1.30 2.68 11.60
C HIS A 241 2.16 2.70 12.89
N MET A 242 2.17 1.60 13.64
CA MET A 242 2.99 1.45 14.85
C MET A 242 4.49 1.57 14.56
N ALA A 243 4.95 1.13 13.39
CA ALA A 243 6.36 1.23 12.99
C ALA A 243 6.68 2.54 12.25
N HIS A 244 5.88 2.92 11.25
CA HIS A 244 6.16 4.03 10.35
C HIS A 244 6.16 5.39 11.07
N VAL A 245 5.20 5.63 11.97
CA VAL A 245 5.07 6.92 12.68
C VAL A 245 6.27 7.18 13.62
N PRO A 246 6.70 6.23 14.47
CA PRO A 246 7.91 6.44 15.28
C PRO A 246 9.18 6.66 14.46
N ILE A 247 9.37 5.94 13.34
CA ILE A 247 10.55 6.15 12.47
C ILE A 247 10.53 7.58 11.92
N GLY A 248 9.36 8.07 11.48
CA GLY A 248 9.18 9.47 11.06
C GLY A 248 9.53 10.46 12.17
N LEU A 249 9.04 10.24 13.38
CA LEU A 249 9.34 11.11 14.52
C LEU A 249 10.84 11.14 14.84
N THR A 250 11.49 9.97 14.91
CA THR A 250 12.94 9.88 15.14
C THR A 250 13.74 10.56 14.02
N LEU A 251 13.29 10.43 12.77
CA LEU A 251 13.89 11.10 11.62
C LEU A 251 13.84 12.62 11.76
N PHE A 252 12.67 13.19 12.09
CA PHE A 252 12.55 14.64 12.28
C PHE A 252 13.34 15.15 13.49
N SER A 253 13.40 14.38 14.58
CA SER A 253 14.29 14.70 15.71
C SER A 253 15.76 14.73 15.28
N ALA A 254 16.23 13.68 14.58
CA ALA A 254 17.61 13.60 14.09
C ALA A 254 17.94 14.71 13.09
N MET A 255 16.98 15.08 12.24
CA MET A 255 17.09 16.21 11.31
C MET A 255 17.26 17.54 12.06
N ILE A 256 16.46 17.81 13.10
CA ILE A 256 16.59 19.02 13.92
C ILE A 256 17.97 19.09 14.56
N PHE A 257 18.44 17.99 15.17
CA PHE A 257 19.79 17.93 15.74
C PHE A 257 20.88 18.14 14.68
N HIS A 258 20.70 17.60 13.47
CA HIS A 258 21.64 17.80 12.37
C HIS A 258 21.71 19.27 11.93
N VAL A 259 20.58 19.96 11.80
CA VAL A 259 20.52 21.39 11.47
C VAL A 259 21.15 22.24 12.59
N ILE A 260 20.84 21.95 13.86
CA ILE A 260 21.43 22.68 14.99
C ILE A 260 22.94 22.46 15.05
N ALA A 261 23.41 21.23 14.90
CA ALA A 261 24.83 20.90 14.93
C ALA A 261 25.60 21.58 13.79
N THR A 262 25.03 21.60 12.58
CA THR A 262 25.65 22.26 11.43
C THR A 262 25.70 23.78 11.59
N ILE A 263 24.66 24.41 12.14
CA ILE A 263 24.69 25.85 12.44
C ILE A 263 25.68 26.14 13.56
N TYR A 264 25.67 25.37 14.65
CA TYR A 264 26.54 25.60 15.81
C TYR A 264 28.01 25.43 15.45
N PHE A 265 28.39 24.29 14.85
CA PHE A 265 29.78 24.04 14.46
C PHE A 265 30.19 24.86 13.23
N GLY A 266 29.27 25.12 12.30
CA GLY A 266 29.52 26.01 11.16
C GLY A 266 29.75 27.47 11.58
N ALA A 267 29.08 27.94 12.63
CA ALA A 267 29.28 29.29 13.17
C ALA A 267 30.49 29.41 14.12
N LEU A 268 30.93 28.29 14.73
CA LEU A 268 32.08 28.26 15.66
C LEU A 268 33.43 28.02 14.98
N PHE A 269 33.44 27.42 13.80
CA PHE A 269 34.67 27.01 13.10
C PHE A 269 34.87 27.67 11.72
N GLN A 270 34.14 28.75 11.44
CA GLN A 270 34.44 29.73 10.39
C GLN A 270 35.20 30.90 10.99
#